data_AF-A0AAN9YUC9-F1
#
_entry.id   AF-A0AAN9YUC9-F1
#
_cell.length_a   1.000
_cell.length_b   1.000
_cell.length_c   1.000
_cell.angle_alpha   90.00
_cell.angle_beta   90.00
_cell.angle_gamma   90.00
#
_symmetry.space_group_name_H-M   'P 1'
#
loop_
_entity.id
_entity.type
_entity.pdbx_description
1 polymer ?
#
loop_
_entity_poly.entity_id
_entity_poly.type
_entity_poly.pdbx_seq_one_letter_code
_entity_poly.pdbx_strand_id
1 'polypeptide(L)'
;MRVLPIVSGLMWLATLLTMLLYWVLVDDRKPYESMQDDQKVAYISDVGASRLKPLFVTGCIITTIFLDLSFLADRWLRHKGRLAPNISIWEKVFFGLSIFFAGVGTVGLTCLSGFDTLHWPRVHILFLVLFIGGYLLSAVFICAEFQRLGTSACPLPPPYTPTYLLTHLPTSSYWYNLRYSPTNELTPSF
;
A
#
# COMPACT_ATOMS: atom_id res chain seq x y z
N MET A 1 5.23 -0.91 12.46
CA MET A 1 6.20 -1.20 11.38
C MET A 1 5.51 -0.87 10.06
N ARG A 2 5.96 0.15 9.33
CA ARG A 2 5.45 0.52 7.98
C ARG A 2 6.51 0.32 6.89
N VAL A 3 7.51 -0.51 7.15
CA VAL A 3 8.67 -0.69 6.26
C VAL A 3 8.34 -1.58 5.07
N LEU A 4 7.47 -2.57 5.25
CA LEU A 4 7.08 -3.54 4.22
C LEU A 4 6.48 -2.90 2.94
N PRO A 5 5.49 -1.98 3.02
CA PRO A 5 4.96 -1.36 1.80
C PRO A 5 5.97 -0.42 1.13
N ILE A 6 6.88 0.21 1.90
CA ILE A 6 7.96 1.04 1.35
C ILE A 6 8.95 0.19 0.57
N VAL A 7 9.37 -0.95 1.13
CA VAL A 7 10.26 -1.90 0.45
C VAL A 7 9.63 -2.41 -0.84
N SER A 8 8.34 -2.75 -0.82
CA SER A 8 7.66 -3.17 -2.04
C SER A 8 7.64 -2.07 -3.10
N GLY A 9 7.26 -0.84 -2.72
CA GLY A 9 7.24 0.30 -3.65
C GLY A 9 8.62 0.61 -4.24
N LEU A 10 9.69 0.52 -3.44
CA LEU A 10 11.06 0.68 -3.90
C LEU A 10 11.47 -0.44 -4.87
N MET A 11 11.08 -1.69 -4.59
CA MET A 11 11.39 -2.82 -5.47
C MET A 11 10.67 -2.72 -6.81
N TRP A 12 9.40 -2.31 -6.80
CA TRP A 12 8.64 -2.03 -8.00
C TRP A 12 9.28 -0.90 -8.83
N LEU A 13 9.61 0.22 -8.18
CA LEU A 13 10.26 1.35 -8.83
C LEU A 13 11.64 0.97 -9.39
N ALA A 14 12.42 0.17 -8.67
CA ALA A 14 13.71 -0.33 -9.15
C ALA A 14 13.54 -1.23 -10.39
N THR A 15 12.51 -2.08 -10.41
CA THR A 15 12.20 -2.92 -11.58
C THR A 15 11.89 -2.05 -12.80
N LEU A 16 10.97 -1.10 -12.66
CA LEU A 16 10.60 -0.17 -13.75
C LEU A 16 11.78 0.67 -14.23
N LEU A 17 12.57 1.21 -13.29
CA LEU A 17 13.73 2.04 -13.59
C LEU A 17 14.82 1.23 -14.31
N THR A 18 15.07 -0.01 -13.89
CA THR A 18 16.06 -0.88 -14.53
C THR A 18 15.70 -1.14 -15.98
N MET A 19 14.43 -1.41 -16.28
CA MET A 19 13.97 -1.65 -17.65
C MET A 19 14.08 -0.38 -18.50
N LEU A 20 13.71 0.78 -17.95
CA LEU A 20 13.85 2.05 -18.64
C LEU A 20 15.32 2.40 -18.92
N LEU A 21 16.20 2.23 -17.91
CA LEU A 21 17.63 2.49 -18.06
C LEU A 21 18.28 1.52 -19.04
N TYR A 22 17.89 0.24 -19.05
CA TYR A 22 18.37 -0.72 -20.02
C TYR A 22 18.07 -0.28 -21.46
N TRP A 23 16.85 0.17 -21.72
CA TRP A 23 16.47 0.67 -23.04
C TRP A 23 17.29 1.90 -23.47
N VAL A 24 17.55 2.82 -22.54
CA VAL A 24 18.30 4.05 -22.83
C VAL A 24 19.81 3.79 -22.96
N LEU A 25 20.39 2.95 -22.12
CA LEU A 25 21.84 2.78 -21.99
C LEU A 25 22.40 1.60 -22.81
N VAL A 26 21.62 0.55 -23.04
CA VAL A 26 22.08 -0.68 -23.68
C VAL A 26 21.50 -0.82 -25.09
N ASP A 27 20.18 -0.66 -25.23
CA ASP A 27 19.51 -0.79 -26.53
C ASP A 27 19.54 0.51 -27.36
N ASP A 28 20.18 1.57 -26.85
CA ASP A 28 20.36 2.87 -27.53
C ASP A 28 19.07 3.43 -28.14
N ARG A 29 17.96 3.28 -27.39
CA ARG A 29 16.62 3.75 -27.79
C ARG A 29 16.06 3.13 -29.07
N LYS A 30 16.55 1.95 -29.49
CA LYS A 30 16.00 1.25 -30.65
C LYS A 30 14.49 0.98 -30.47
N PRO A 31 13.68 1.17 -31.52
CA PRO A 31 12.26 0.83 -31.48
C PRO A 31 12.09 -0.69 -31.45
N TYR A 32 11.19 -1.19 -30.58
CA TYR A 32 10.84 -2.61 -30.51
C TYR A 32 9.67 -2.93 -31.46
N GLU A 33 9.53 -4.19 -31.89
CA GLU A 33 8.41 -4.63 -32.75
C GLU A 33 7.02 -4.45 -32.11
N SER A 34 6.94 -4.40 -30.77
CA SER A 34 5.70 -4.12 -30.05
C SER A 34 5.34 -2.64 -29.98
N MET A 35 6.22 -1.76 -30.47
CA MET A 35 6.10 -0.31 -30.40
C MET A 35 5.31 0.21 -31.61
N GLN A 36 4.39 1.14 -31.39
CA GLN A 36 3.64 1.76 -32.51
C GLN A 36 4.56 2.67 -33.33
N ASP A 37 4.30 2.77 -34.64
CA ASP A 37 5.16 3.53 -35.58
C ASP A 37 5.34 5.02 -35.23
N ASP A 38 4.43 5.59 -34.43
CA ASP A 38 4.44 6.99 -33.97
C ASP A 38 4.99 7.18 -32.54
N GLN A 39 5.29 6.09 -31.83
CA GLN A 39 5.70 6.12 -30.44
C GLN A 39 7.18 6.54 -30.33
N LYS A 40 7.47 7.62 -29.58
CA LYS A 40 8.84 8.16 -29.42
C LYS A 40 9.61 7.61 -28.21
N VAL A 41 8.92 6.95 -27.29
CA VAL A 41 9.49 6.41 -26.04
C VAL A 41 8.94 5.00 -25.84
N ALA A 42 9.80 4.01 -25.70
CA ALA A 42 9.35 2.63 -25.50
C ALA A 42 8.59 2.52 -24.17
N TYR A 43 7.42 1.89 -24.19
CA TYR A 43 6.75 1.58 -22.94
C TYR A 43 7.56 0.51 -22.21
N ILE A 44 7.55 0.56 -20.88
CA ILE A 44 8.26 -0.45 -20.07
C ILE A 44 7.71 -1.85 -20.36
N SER A 45 6.44 -1.95 -20.73
CA SER A 45 5.81 -3.17 -21.22
C SER A 45 6.41 -3.69 -22.54
N ASP A 46 6.85 -2.80 -23.44
CA ASP A 46 7.55 -3.18 -24.69
C ASP A 46 8.93 -3.74 -24.38
N VAL A 47 9.65 -3.07 -23.47
CA VAL A 47 10.95 -3.55 -22.97
C VAL A 47 10.77 -4.90 -22.25
N GLY A 48 9.72 -5.05 -21.46
CA GLY A 48 9.40 -6.26 -20.71
C GLY A 48 8.92 -7.43 -21.56
N ALA A 49 8.34 -7.18 -22.74
CA ALA A 49 7.99 -8.22 -23.70
C ALA A 49 9.22 -8.78 -24.46
N SER A 50 10.38 -8.14 -24.35
CA SER A 50 11.62 -8.52 -25.03
C SER A 50 12.52 -9.41 -24.14
N ARG A 51 13.85 -9.26 -24.20
CA ARG A 51 14.82 -10.07 -23.42
C ARG A 51 14.69 -9.90 -21.90
N LEU A 52 14.03 -8.84 -21.43
CA LEU A 52 13.87 -8.53 -20.01
C LEU A 52 12.62 -9.11 -19.35
N LYS A 53 11.88 -9.99 -20.05
CA LYS A 53 10.71 -10.68 -19.48
C LYS A 53 10.99 -11.37 -18.14
N PRO A 54 12.09 -12.12 -17.93
CA PRO A 54 12.37 -12.76 -16.65
C PRO A 54 12.56 -11.74 -15.51
N LEU A 55 13.13 -10.57 -15.81
CA LEU A 55 13.33 -9.50 -14.84
C LEU A 55 11.99 -8.87 -14.44
N PHE A 56 11.10 -8.65 -15.41
CA PHE A 56 9.74 -8.16 -15.14
C PHE A 56 8.96 -9.10 -14.23
N VAL A 57 8.98 -10.39 -14.55
CA VAL A 57 8.30 -11.44 -13.77
C VAL A 57 8.84 -11.49 -12.36
N THR A 58 10.17 -11.51 -12.19
CA THR A 58 10.79 -11.56 -10.87
C THR A 58 10.44 -10.32 -10.04
N GLY A 59 10.50 -9.14 -10.65
CA GLY A 59 10.12 -7.88 -10.00
C GLY A 59 8.63 -7.85 -9.57
N CYS A 60 7.73 -8.34 -10.43
CA CYS A 60 6.31 -8.47 -10.11
C CYS A 60 6.08 -9.41 -8.92
N ILE A 61 6.66 -10.61 -8.94
CA ILE A 61 6.49 -11.63 -7.88
C ILE A 61 7.03 -11.14 -6.54
N ILE A 62 8.20 -10.49 -6.52
CA ILE A 62 8.75 -9.94 -5.29
C ILE A 62 7.82 -8.82 -4.76
N THR A 63 7.40 -7.91 -5.63
CA THR A 63 6.50 -6.79 -5.26
C THR A 63 5.19 -7.29 -4.66
N THR A 64 4.55 -8.29 -5.29
CA THR A 64 3.30 -8.88 -4.79
C THR A 64 3.48 -9.52 -3.42
N ILE A 65 4.54 -10.31 -3.21
CA ILE A 65 4.81 -10.95 -1.92
C ILE A 65 4.96 -9.92 -0.81
N PHE A 66 5.72 -8.85 -1.03
CA PHE A 66 5.91 -7.81 -0.02
C PHE A 66 4.63 -6.99 0.23
N LEU A 67 3.81 -6.73 -0.81
CA LEU A 67 2.50 -6.09 -0.62
C LEU A 67 1.56 -6.99 0.18
N ASP A 68 1.41 -8.26 -0.19
CA ASP A 68 0.55 -9.22 0.51
C ASP A 68 0.98 -9.41 1.96
N LEU A 69 2.29 -9.50 2.21
CA LEU A 69 2.84 -9.59 3.57
C LEU A 69 2.56 -8.33 4.39
N SER A 70 2.48 -7.16 3.75
CA SER A 70 2.10 -5.91 4.42
C SER A 70 0.65 -5.98 4.93
N PHE A 71 -0.30 -6.44 4.10
CA PHE A 71 -1.69 -6.62 4.51
C PHE A 71 -1.84 -7.71 5.59
N LEU A 72 -1.08 -8.81 5.47
CA LEU A 72 -1.09 -9.89 6.46
C LEU A 72 -0.52 -9.42 7.81
N ALA A 73 0.57 -8.64 7.78
CA ALA A 73 1.16 -8.05 8.98
C ALA A 73 0.17 -7.11 9.68
N ASP A 74 -0.56 -6.29 8.92
CA ASP A 74 -1.61 -5.42 9.45
C ASP A 74 -2.75 -6.23 10.10
N ARG A 75 -3.20 -7.32 9.45
CA ARG A 75 -4.22 -8.22 10.02
C ARG A 75 -3.73 -8.90 11.30
N TRP A 76 -2.49 -9.37 11.32
CA TRP A 76 -1.88 -10.06 12.46
C TRP A 76 -1.70 -9.14 13.66
N LEU A 77 -1.24 -7.91 13.45
CA LEU A 77 -1.08 -6.93 14.52
C LEU A 77 -2.41 -6.49 15.12
N ARG A 78 -3.47 -6.39 14.30
CA ARG A 78 -4.85 -6.16 14.78
C ARG A 78 -5.36 -7.34 15.61
N HIS A 79 -5.00 -8.57 15.24
CA HIS A 79 -5.41 -9.76 16.00
C HIS A 79 -4.70 -9.87 17.36
N LYS A 80 -3.45 -9.38 17.47
CA LYS A 80 -2.68 -9.32 18.73
C LYS A 80 -3.02 -8.11 19.62
N GLY A 81 -4.04 -7.31 19.26
CA GLY A 81 -4.47 -6.15 20.07
C GLY A 81 -3.48 -4.99 20.11
N ARG A 82 -2.46 -4.97 19.22
CA ARG A 82 -1.48 -3.87 19.12
C ARG A 82 -1.94 -2.71 18.24
N LEU A 83 -3.06 -2.86 17.52
CA LEU A 83 -3.74 -1.80 16.77
C LEU A 83 -5.16 -1.63 17.33
N ALA A 84 -5.71 -0.42 17.22
CA ALA A 84 -7.07 -0.11 17.67
C ALA A 84 -8.08 -1.11 17.06
N PRO A 85 -8.85 -1.82 17.90
CA PRO A 85 -9.80 -2.80 17.41
C PRO A 85 -10.93 -2.11 16.65
N ASN A 86 -11.37 -2.77 15.59
CA ASN A 86 -12.44 -2.26 14.74
C ASN A 86 -13.79 -2.44 15.41
N ILE A 87 -14.28 -1.38 16.03
CA ILE A 87 -15.52 -1.41 16.80
C ILE A 87 -16.76 -1.20 15.92
N SER A 88 -16.65 -0.45 14.83
CA SER A 88 -17.81 -0.15 13.96
C SER A 88 -17.94 -1.12 12.79
N ILE A 89 -19.19 -1.38 12.38
CA ILE A 89 -19.52 -2.24 11.23
C ILE A 89 -18.88 -1.69 9.94
N TRP A 90 -18.91 -0.38 9.77
CA TRP A 90 -18.38 0.27 8.57
C TRP A 90 -16.87 0.15 8.44
N GLU A 91 -16.12 0.25 9.53
CA GLU A 91 -14.68 0.05 9.45
C GLU A 91 -14.36 -1.41 9.07
N LYS A 92 -15.16 -2.39 9.51
CA LYS A 92 -15.00 -3.81 9.11
C LYS A 92 -15.23 -3.99 7.61
N VAL A 93 -16.22 -3.29 7.06
CA VAL A 93 -16.50 -3.28 5.62
C VAL A 93 -15.35 -2.64 4.84
N PHE A 94 -14.87 -1.47 5.25
CA PHE A 94 -13.75 -0.81 4.57
C PHE A 94 -12.46 -1.64 4.60
N PHE A 95 -12.17 -2.27 5.73
CA PHE A 95 -11.02 -3.17 5.85
C PHE A 95 -11.17 -4.42 4.96
N GLY A 96 -12.35 -5.04 4.94
CA GLY A 96 -12.61 -6.19 4.06
C GLY A 96 -12.52 -5.83 2.57
N LEU A 97 -13.06 -4.67 2.19
CA LEU A 97 -13.02 -4.17 0.82
C LEU A 97 -11.60 -3.85 0.37
N SER A 98 -10.77 -3.29 1.25
CA SER A 98 -9.36 -3.06 0.98
C SER A 98 -8.60 -4.37 0.70
N ILE A 99 -8.80 -5.42 1.51
CA ILE A 99 -8.16 -6.72 1.28
C ILE A 99 -8.61 -7.33 -0.05
N PHE A 100 -9.90 -7.21 -0.37
CA PHE A 100 -10.44 -7.69 -1.64
C PHE A 100 -9.76 -6.99 -2.84
N PHE A 101 -9.71 -5.65 -2.84
CA PHE A 101 -9.08 -4.89 -3.92
C PHE A 101 -7.55 -5.09 -3.97
N ALA A 102 -6.89 -5.31 -2.83
CA ALA A 102 -5.49 -5.71 -2.79
C ALA A 102 -5.28 -7.06 -3.50
N GLY A 103 -6.13 -8.05 -3.23
CA GLY A 103 -6.08 -9.34 -3.91
C GLY A 103 -6.31 -9.23 -5.42
N VAL A 104 -7.27 -8.40 -5.85
CA VAL A 104 -7.47 -8.10 -7.28
C VAL A 104 -6.22 -7.45 -7.89
N GLY A 105 -5.58 -6.53 -7.17
CA GLY A 105 -4.31 -5.92 -7.57
C GLY A 105 -3.17 -6.94 -7.71
N THR A 106 -3.05 -7.87 -6.76
CA THR A 106 -2.06 -8.96 -6.77
C THR A 106 -2.26 -9.89 -7.96
N VAL A 107 -3.51 -10.29 -8.25
CA VAL A 107 -3.84 -11.09 -9.43
C VAL A 107 -3.53 -10.33 -10.71
N GLY A 108 -3.91 -9.04 -10.77
CA GLY A 108 -3.60 -8.15 -11.89
C GLY A 108 -2.10 -8.10 -12.18
N LEU A 109 -1.27 -7.86 -11.15
CA LEU A 109 0.18 -7.77 -11.30
C LEU A 109 0.84 -9.10 -11.68
N THR A 110 0.38 -10.21 -11.10
CA THR A 110 0.88 -11.56 -11.42
C THR A 110 0.58 -11.92 -12.87
N CYS A 111 -0.67 -11.73 -13.31
CA CYS A 111 -1.07 -12.01 -14.68
C CYS A 111 -0.40 -11.05 -15.68
N LEU A 112 -0.26 -9.77 -15.34
CA LEU A 112 0.45 -8.78 -16.16
C LEU A 112 1.88 -9.22 -16.52
N SER A 113 2.55 -9.89 -15.58
CA SER A 113 3.91 -10.38 -15.79
C SER A 113 4.01 -11.56 -16.76
N GLY A 114 2.96 -12.38 -16.87
CA GLY A 114 2.92 -13.54 -17.76
C GLY A 114 2.45 -13.20 -19.19
N PHE A 115 1.46 -12.32 -19.30
CA PHE A 115 0.86 -11.91 -20.56
C PHE A 115 1.56 -10.66 -21.13
N ASP A 116 2.44 -10.86 -22.11
CA ASP A 116 3.20 -9.77 -22.74
C ASP A 116 2.37 -8.96 -23.76
N THR A 117 2.82 -7.74 -24.02
CA THR A 117 2.26 -6.86 -25.07
C THR A 117 2.47 -7.37 -26.48
N LEU A 118 3.42 -8.27 -26.72
CA LEU A 118 3.73 -8.80 -28.06
C LEU A 118 2.61 -9.68 -28.64
N HIS A 119 1.97 -10.50 -27.83
CA HIS A 119 0.95 -11.45 -28.29
C HIS A 119 -0.48 -11.02 -27.94
N TRP A 120 -0.67 -10.36 -26.78
CA TRP A 120 -2.01 -10.04 -26.26
C TRP A 120 -2.07 -8.62 -25.63
N PRO A 121 -1.85 -7.55 -26.41
CA PRO A 121 -1.74 -6.18 -25.87
C PRO A 121 -3.02 -5.71 -25.16
N ARG A 122 -4.21 -6.08 -25.65
CA ARG A 122 -5.49 -5.71 -25.00
C ARG A 122 -5.65 -6.35 -23.62
N VAL A 123 -5.19 -7.60 -23.48
CA VAL A 123 -5.26 -8.35 -22.21
C VAL A 123 -4.25 -7.79 -21.21
N HIS A 124 -3.05 -7.44 -21.68
CA HIS A 124 -2.03 -6.77 -20.87
C HIS A 124 -2.55 -5.44 -20.30
N ILE A 125 -3.18 -4.59 -21.12
CA ILE A 125 -3.76 -3.32 -20.67
C ILE A 125 -4.87 -3.55 -19.62
N LEU A 126 -5.72 -4.58 -19.80
CA LEU A 126 -6.74 -4.92 -18.82
C LEU A 126 -6.12 -5.28 -17.45
N PHE A 127 -5.07 -6.11 -17.44
CA PHE A 127 -4.37 -6.47 -16.20
C PHE A 127 -3.63 -5.28 -15.58
N LEU A 128 -3.13 -4.35 -16.39
CA LEU A 128 -2.52 -3.11 -15.92
C LEU A 128 -3.55 -2.24 -15.19
N VAL A 129 -4.75 -2.09 -15.77
CA VAL A 129 -5.85 -1.35 -15.13
C VAL A 129 -6.31 -2.06 -13.85
N LEU A 130 -6.39 -3.39 -13.83
CA LEU A 130 -6.73 -4.16 -12.63
C LEU A 130 -5.67 -4.00 -11.53
N PHE A 131 -4.38 -4.03 -11.88
CA PHE A 131 -3.27 -3.81 -10.96
C PHE A 131 -3.34 -2.42 -10.32
N ILE A 132 -3.38 -1.36 -11.14
CA ILE A 132 -3.37 0.02 -10.66
C ILE A 132 -4.66 0.31 -9.88
N GLY A 133 -5.81 -0.02 -10.46
CA GLY A 133 -7.11 0.21 -9.85
C GLY A 133 -7.28 -0.55 -8.54
N GLY A 134 -6.87 -1.83 -8.49
CA GLY A 134 -6.96 -2.66 -7.29
C GLY A 134 -6.14 -2.11 -6.13
N TYR A 135 -4.83 -1.85 -6.32
CA TYR A 135 -4.01 -1.34 -5.23
C TYR A 135 -4.34 0.10 -4.85
N LEU A 136 -4.68 0.97 -5.81
CA LEU A 136 -5.07 2.34 -5.52
C LEU A 136 -6.34 2.40 -4.67
N LEU A 137 -7.37 1.64 -5.08
CA LEU A 137 -8.63 1.60 -4.37
C LEU A 137 -8.48 0.96 -2.97
N SER A 138 -7.64 -0.07 -2.86
CA SER A 138 -7.25 -0.64 -1.57
C SER A 138 -6.59 0.38 -0.64
N ALA A 139 -5.65 1.18 -1.15
CA ALA A 139 -4.97 2.22 -0.38
C ALA A 139 -5.95 3.32 0.08
N VAL A 140 -6.89 3.72 -0.78
CA VAL A 140 -7.94 4.70 -0.43
C VAL A 140 -8.79 4.19 0.74
N PHE A 141 -9.23 2.93 0.69
CA PHE A 141 -10.05 2.36 1.77
C PHE A 141 -9.29 2.23 3.10
N ILE A 142 -8.00 1.87 3.05
CA ILE A 142 -7.14 1.86 4.24
C ILE A 142 -6.98 3.27 4.82
N CYS A 143 -6.70 4.27 3.99
CA CYS A 143 -6.56 5.64 4.47
C CYS A 143 -7.87 6.17 5.07
N ALA A 144 -9.03 5.88 4.45
CA ALA A 144 -10.34 6.25 4.95
C ALA A 144 -10.63 5.60 6.32
N GLU A 145 -10.28 4.32 6.48
CA GLU A 145 -10.37 3.62 7.77
C GLU A 145 -9.49 4.28 8.84
N PHE A 146 -8.21 4.56 8.52
CA PHE A 146 -7.28 5.19 9.46
C PHE A 146 -7.72 6.59 9.90
N GLN A 147 -8.26 7.41 8.99
CA GLN A 147 -8.77 8.74 9.33
C GLN A 147 -9.91 8.64 10.35
N ARG A 148 -10.82 7.69 10.16
CA ARG A 148 -11.99 7.51 11.03
C ARG A 148 -11.66 6.97 12.42
N LEU A 149 -10.70 6.06 12.51
CA LEU A 149 -10.14 5.61 13.78
C LEU A 149 -9.44 6.77 14.52
N GLY A 150 -8.77 7.67 13.78
CA GLY A 150 -8.13 8.86 14.31
C GLY A 150 -9.13 9.86 14.92
N THR A 151 -10.24 10.14 14.25
CA THR A 151 -11.29 11.04 14.76
C THR A 151 -11.97 10.48 16.02
N SER A 152 -12.16 9.17 16.10
CA SER A 152 -12.83 8.53 17.24
C SER A 152 -11.96 8.49 18.51
N ALA A 153 -10.64 8.60 18.38
CA ALA A 153 -9.68 8.56 19.50
C ALA A 153 -9.40 9.95 20.12
N CYS A 154 -9.97 11.03 19.58
CA CYS A 154 -9.89 12.36 20.16
C CYS A 154 -11.29 12.76 20.67
N PRO A 155 -11.64 12.47 21.93
CA PRO A 155 -12.71 13.21 22.56
C PRO A 155 -12.22 14.65 22.67
N LEU A 156 -12.88 15.56 21.94
CA LEU A 156 -12.73 16.98 22.24
C LEU A 156 -13.09 17.14 23.73
N PRO A 157 -12.20 17.73 24.53
CA PRO A 157 -12.59 18.11 25.88
C PRO A 157 -13.80 19.07 25.78
N PRO A 158 -14.75 19.03 26.74
CA PRO A 158 -15.88 19.96 26.76
C PRO A 158 -15.37 21.41 26.71
N PRO A 159 -16.17 22.37 26.17
CA PRO A 159 -15.73 23.73 25.92
C PRO A 159 -15.05 24.31 27.17
N TYR A 160 -13.74 24.52 27.05
CA TYR A 160 -12.87 24.97 28.12
C TYR A 160 -13.30 26.35 28.61
N THR A 161 -13.65 26.45 29.88
CA THR A 161 -13.68 27.73 30.59
C THR A 161 -12.26 28.34 30.61
N PRO A 162 -12.10 29.64 30.34
CA PRO A 162 -10.82 30.27 29.99
C PRO A 162 -9.81 30.43 31.13
N THR A 163 -10.01 29.79 32.28
CA THR A 163 -9.15 29.95 33.46
C THR A 163 -7.98 28.96 33.54
N TYR A 164 -7.95 27.90 32.73
CA TYR A 164 -6.91 26.84 32.81
C TYR A 164 -5.75 26.96 31.79
N LEU A 165 -5.84 27.90 30.83
CA LEU A 165 -4.91 27.99 29.69
C LEU A 165 -3.64 28.81 29.94
N LEU A 166 -3.50 29.47 31.09
CA LEU A 166 -2.35 30.35 31.36
C LEU A 166 -1.28 29.76 32.28
N THR A 167 -1.53 28.63 32.96
CA THR A 167 -0.56 28.06 33.91
C THR A 167 0.12 26.78 33.44
N HIS A 168 -0.40 26.08 32.43
CA HIS A 168 0.17 24.83 31.95
C HIS A 168 0.13 24.74 30.42
N LEU A 169 1.19 25.25 29.78
CA LEU A 169 1.57 24.78 28.44
C LEU A 169 1.94 23.29 28.56
N PRO A 170 1.17 22.35 28.00
CA PRO A 170 1.48 20.94 28.17
C PRO A 170 2.57 20.57 27.18
N THR A 171 3.73 20.19 27.72
CA THR A 171 4.75 19.50 26.95
C THR A 171 4.18 18.16 26.45
N SER A 172 4.56 17.79 25.23
CA SER A 172 4.12 16.60 24.46
C SER A 172 4.05 15.28 25.26
N SER A 173 4.79 15.20 26.36
CA SER A 173 4.94 14.05 27.25
C SER A 173 3.65 13.62 27.99
N TYR A 174 2.72 14.53 28.27
CA TYR A 174 1.50 14.19 29.04
C TYR A 174 0.56 13.25 28.29
N TRP A 175 0.46 13.40 26.97
CA TRP A 175 -0.39 12.57 26.11
C TRP A 175 0.16 11.15 25.91
N TYR A 176 1.46 10.95 26.12
CA TYR A 176 2.11 9.64 25.97
C TYR A 176 1.83 8.72 27.17
N ASN A 177 1.83 9.26 28.39
CA ASN A 177 1.66 8.48 29.62
C ASN A 177 0.24 7.92 29.82
N LEU A 178 -0.79 8.62 29.33
CA LEU A 178 -2.18 8.14 29.38
C LEU A 178 -2.46 6.97 28.40
N ARG A 179 -1.63 6.78 27.38
CA ARG A 179 -1.82 5.74 26.36
C ARG A 179 -1.11 4.42 26.71
N TYR A 180 -0.23 4.41 27.70
CA TYR A 180 0.65 3.30 28.08
C TYR A 180 0.60 2.97 29.59
N SER A 181 -0.55 3.13 30.25
CA SER A 181 -0.72 2.60 31.61
C SER A 181 -1.18 1.13 31.54
N PRO A 182 -0.35 0.15 31.94
CA PRO A 182 -0.70 -1.25 31.88
C PRO A 182 -1.16 -1.73 33.25
N THR A 183 -2.38 -1.43 33.68
CA THR A 183 -2.97 -2.07 34.87
C THR A 183 -4.50 -2.09 34.81
N ASN A 184 -5.03 -3.13 34.15
CA ASN A 184 -6.17 -3.83 34.73
C ASN A 184 -5.60 -4.76 35.80
N GLU A 185 -5.46 -4.28 37.03
CA GLU A 185 -5.51 -5.16 38.19
C GLU A 185 -6.65 -4.68 39.07
N LEU A 186 -7.74 -5.44 39.04
CA LEU A 186 -8.77 -5.41 40.05
C LEU A 186 -8.15 -5.80 41.39
N THR A 187 -8.17 -4.90 42.37
CA THR A 187 -8.21 -5.29 43.78
C THR A 187 -9.41 -4.60 44.42
N PRO A 188 -10.42 -5.35 44.90
CA PRO A 188 -11.46 -4.76 45.72
C PRO A 188 -10.87 -4.54 47.12
N SER A 189 -11.00 -3.31 47.59
CA SER A 189 -10.76 -2.91 48.97
C SER A 189 -11.68 -3.66 49.94
N PHE A 190 -11.09 -4.40 50.86
CA PHE A 190 -11.57 -4.57 52.24
C PHE A 190 -10.36 -4.53 53.18
#